data_AF-A0A5J5Q9K3-F1
#
_entry.id   AF-A0A5J5Q9K3-F1
#
_cell.length_a   1.000
_cell.length_b   1.000
_cell.length_c   1.000
_cell.angle_alpha   90.00
_cell.angle_beta   90.00
_cell.angle_gamma   90.00
#
_symmetry.space_group_name_H-M   'P 1'
#
loop_
_entity.id
_entity.type
_entity.pdbx_description
1 polymer ?
#
loop_
_entity_poly.entity_id
_entity_poly.type
_entity_poly.pdbx_seq_one_letter_code
_entity_poly.pdbx_strand_id
1 'polypeptide(L)'
;MIVVGGESGNGLLDDVQVLNFDNFSWTSASSKLYLSPSSFPLKIPSCKGHCLVSWGKKALLVGGRTDPGNDRVSVWAFDTETECWSVMEAKGEIPVARSGHTVVKANSVLILFGGETAKKKKLNDLHMFDLKSLTWLTLQCTGTRPSPRSNHVATLYDDKTLFIFGGASKSRTLNDMYSLDFETMVWSRIKVRGFHLSPRAGCCGVLCGTKWYIAGGGSRKKSMPRTGKHGIINFDEKKHHTRIWRPIFMDIQRPSSTIF
;
A
#
# COMPACT_ATOMS: atom_id res chain seq x y z
N MET A 1 -8.33 -13.45 -11.61
CA MET A 1 -7.36 -12.38 -11.27
C MET A 1 -7.90 -11.05 -11.78
N ILE A 2 -7.70 -9.94 -11.06
CA ILE A 2 -8.20 -8.62 -11.47
C ILE A 2 -7.01 -7.69 -11.70
N VAL A 3 -7.02 -6.97 -12.80
CA VAL A 3 -6.07 -5.90 -13.14
C VAL A 3 -6.85 -4.62 -13.33
N VAL A 4 -6.39 -3.53 -12.74
CA VAL A 4 -7.09 -2.23 -12.78
C VAL A 4 -6.11 -1.16 -13.23
N GLY A 5 -6.50 -0.38 -14.23
CA GLY A 5 -5.77 0.77 -14.74
C GLY A 5 -4.33 0.46 -15.16
N GLY A 6 -3.45 1.45 -15.01
CA GLY A 6 -2.06 1.42 -15.45
C GLY A 6 -1.73 2.52 -16.44
N GLU A 7 -0.73 2.28 -17.27
CA GLU A 7 -0.27 3.21 -18.30
C GLU A 7 0.07 2.43 -19.56
N SER A 8 -0.39 2.94 -20.69
CA SER A 8 -0.03 2.49 -22.03
C SER A 8 0.73 3.59 -22.78
N GLY A 9 1.22 3.30 -23.98
CA GLY A 9 1.80 4.33 -24.86
C GLY A 9 0.83 5.48 -25.18
N ASN A 10 -0.48 5.25 -25.04
CA ASN A 10 -1.53 6.21 -25.34
C ASN A 10 -2.04 6.98 -24.10
N GLY A 11 -1.51 6.70 -22.90
CA GLY A 11 -1.92 7.38 -21.67
C GLY A 11 -2.30 6.45 -20.52
N LEU A 12 -2.93 7.02 -19.49
CA LEU A 12 -3.41 6.28 -18.33
C LEU A 12 -4.64 5.46 -18.68
N LEU A 13 -4.74 4.29 -18.05
CA LEU A 13 -5.84 3.36 -18.25
C LEU A 13 -6.82 3.43 -17.09
N ASP A 14 -8.11 3.29 -17.38
CA ASP A 14 -9.22 3.18 -16.44
C ASP A 14 -9.97 1.83 -16.55
N ASP A 15 -9.40 0.88 -17.29
CA ASP A 15 -10.02 -0.40 -17.55
C ASP A 15 -9.84 -1.38 -16.37
N VAL A 16 -10.77 -2.33 -16.30
CA VAL A 16 -10.71 -3.45 -15.36
C VAL A 16 -10.73 -4.73 -16.16
N GLN A 17 -9.64 -5.48 -16.08
CA GLN A 17 -9.50 -6.77 -16.75
C GLN A 17 -9.60 -7.89 -15.71
N VAL A 18 -10.50 -8.83 -15.96
CA VAL A 18 -10.69 -10.01 -15.13
C VAL A 18 -10.25 -11.24 -15.92
N LEU A 19 -9.25 -11.94 -15.40
CA LEU A 19 -8.87 -13.26 -15.88
C LEU A 19 -9.67 -14.31 -15.11
N ASN A 20 -10.54 -15.02 -15.83
CA ASN A 20 -11.22 -16.19 -15.32
C ASN A 20 -10.29 -17.41 -15.39
N PHE A 21 -10.14 -18.14 -14.27
CA PHE A 21 -9.26 -19.30 -14.19
C PHE A 21 -9.91 -20.61 -14.69
N ASP A 22 -11.24 -20.67 -14.78
CA ASP A 22 -11.95 -21.87 -15.23
C ASP A 22 -11.78 -22.09 -16.73
N ASN A 23 -11.71 -20.99 -17.50
CA ASN A 23 -11.61 -21.02 -18.95
C ASN A 23 -10.42 -20.22 -19.51
N PHE A 24 -9.57 -19.67 -18.65
CA PHE A 24 -8.40 -18.86 -19.00
C PHE A 24 -8.71 -17.70 -19.97
N SER A 25 -9.89 -17.10 -19.85
CA SER A 25 -10.31 -15.97 -20.69
C SER A 25 -10.18 -14.64 -19.95
N TRP A 26 -9.79 -13.62 -20.69
CA TRP A 26 -9.81 -12.24 -20.24
C TRP A 26 -11.14 -11.60 -20.62
N THR A 27 -11.80 -11.01 -19.63
CA THR A 27 -12.99 -10.20 -19.84
C THR A 27 -12.77 -8.80 -19.30
N SER A 28 -13.27 -7.81 -20.03
CA SER A 28 -13.38 -6.46 -19.49
C SER A 28 -14.57 -6.44 -18.54
N ALA A 29 -14.33 -6.17 -17.26
CA ALA A 29 -15.39 -5.87 -16.32
C ALA A 29 -15.89 -4.46 -16.64
N SER A 30 -16.92 -4.38 -17.47
CA SER A 30 -17.71 -3.15 -17.56
C SER A 30 -18.34 -2.94 -16.19
N SER A 31 -18.16 -1.77 -15.58
CA SER A 31 -18.88 -1.39 -14.37
C SER A 31 -20.36 -1.63 -14.59
N LYS A 32 -20.91 -2.74 -14.10
CA LYS A 32 -22.35 -2.96 -14.16
C LYS A 32 -22.96 -1.85 -13.31
N LEU A 33 -23.99 -1.20 -13.83
CA LEU A 33 -24.58 -0.02 -13.24
C LEU A 33 -25.08 -0.34 -11.83
N TYR A 34 -24.38 0.10 -10.79
CA TYR A 34 -25.09 0.50 -9.58
C TYR A 34 -25.57 1.92 -9.83
N LEU A 35 -26.89 2.07 -9.94
CA LEU A 35 -27.54 3.36 -10.00
C LEU A 35 -27.19 4.11 -8.70
N SER A 36 -26.15 4.92 -8.76
CA SER A 36 -26.05 6.09 -7.90
C SER A 36 -27.39 6.84 -7.99
N PRO A 37 -27.85 7.54 -6.93
CA PRO A 37 -28.99 8.46 -7.03
C PRO A 37 -28.89 9.44 -8.21
N SER A 38 -27.69 9.63 -8.79
CA SER A 38 -27.39 10.46 -9.95
C SER A 38 -27.42 9.77 -11.32
N SER A 39 -27.89 8.52 -11.46
CA SER A 39 -28.19 7.84 -12.75
C SER A 39 -27.05 7.63 -13.77
N PHE A 40 -25.78 7.88 -13.40
CA PHE A 40 -24.61 7.56 -14.24
C PHE A 40 -23.75 6.44 -13.63
N PRO A 41 -23.17 5.53 -14.45
CA PRO A 41 -22.23 4.53 -13.96
C PRO A 41 -21.00 5.23 -13.39
N LEU A 42 -20.65 4.91 -12.15
CA LEU A 42 -19.44 5.40 -11.51
C LEU A 42 -18.24 4.74 -12.19
N LYS A 43 -17.56 5.50 -13.06
CA LYS A 43 -16.31 5.09 -13.70
C LYS A 43 -15.14 5.51 -12.80
N ILE A 44 -14.18 4.60 -12.61
CA ILE A 44 -12.93 4.97 -11.96
C ILE A 44 -12.16 5.94 -12.85
N PRO A 45 -11.39 6.89 -12.29
CA PRO A 45 -10.50 7.70 -13.08
C PRO A 45 -9.32 6.87 -13.60
N SER A 46 -8.79 7.23 -14.76
CA SER A 46 -7.58 6.60 -15.31
C SER A 46 -6.44 6.76 -14.33
N CYS A 47 -5.77 5.67 -13.93
CA CYS A 47 -4.84 5.74 -12.80
C CYS A 47 -3.61 4.85 -12.91
N LYS A 48 -2.50 5.27 -12.31
CA LYS A 48 -1.28 4.45 -12.18
C LYS A 48 -0.59 4.61 -10.83
N GLY A 49 0.21 3.61 -10.46
CA GLY A 49 0.99 3.63 -9.22
C GLY A 49 0.12 3.66 -7.96
N HIS A 50 -1.11 3.15 -8.06
CA HIS A 50 -2.01 2.86 -6.95
C HIS A 50 -1.62 1.54 -6.27
N CYS A 51 -2.28 1.19 -5.17
CA CYS A 51 -2.19 -0.13 -4.56
C CYS A 51 -3.55 -0.82 -4.61
N LEU A 52 -3.57 -2.11 -4.97
CA LEU A 52 -4.74 -2.97 -4.86
C LEU A 52 -4.61 -3.86 -3.62
N VAL A 53 -5.65 -3.89 -2.78
CA VAL A 53 -5.68 -4.67 -1.54
C VAL A 53 -6.99 -5.46 -1.46
N SER A 54 -6.92 -6.72 -1.06
CA SER A 54 -8.12 -7.56 -0.90
C SER A 54 -8.82 -7.34 0.44
N TRP A 55 -10.15 -7.21 0.41
CA TRP A 55 -10.99 -7.09 1.60
C TRP A 55 -12.31 -7.85 1.41
N GLY A 56 -12.36 -9.09 1.92
CA GLY A 56 -13.50 -9.98 1.68
C GLY A 56 -13.66 -10.24 0.19
N LYS A 57 -14.87 -9.98 -0.34
CA LYS A 57 -15.20 -10.06 -1.77
C LYS A 57 -15.03 -8.73 -2.50
N LYS A 58 -14.19 -7.84 -1.96
CA LYS A 58 -13.89 -6.54 -2.57
C LYS A 58 -12.41 -6.38 -2.85
N ALA A 59 -12.09 -5.74 -3.96
CA ALA A 59 -10.76 -5.23 -4.25
C ALA A 59 -10.74 -3.72 -3.97
N LEU A 60 -9.86 -3.28 -3.08
CA LEU A 60 -9.70 -1.89 -2.72
C LEU A 60 -8.56 -1.27 -3.53
N LEU A 61 -8.87 -0.21 -4.29
CA LEU A 61 -7.90 0.60 -5.00
C LEU A 61 -7.61 1.86 -4.18
N VAL A 62 -6.35 2.02 -3.76
CA VAL A 62 -5.93 3.08 -2.83
C VAL A 62 -4.91 3.99 -3.49
N GLY A 63 -5.28 5.26 -3.63
CA GLY A 63 -4.42 6.32 -4.15
C GLY A 63 -4.01 6.11 -5.62
N GLY A 64 -2.79 6.50 -5.95
CA GLY A 64 -2.30 6.54 -7.31
C GLY A 64 -2.39 7.93 -7.92
N ARG A 65 -1.75 8.10 -9.07
CA ARG A 65 -1.94 9.28 -9.91
C ARG A 65 -3.13 9.03 -10.81
N THR A 66 -4.11 9.92 -10.76
CA THR A 66 -5.34 9.86 -11.55
C THR A 66 -5.37 10.93 -12.63
N ASP A 67 -6.18 10.71 -13.66
CA ASP A 67 -6.61 11.72 -14.63
C ASP A 67 -8.16 11.68 -14.72
N PRO A 68 -8.88 12.73 -14.29
CA PRO A 68 -8.36 13.99 -13.74
C PRO A 68 -7.61 13.79 -12.41
N GLY A 69 -6.67 14.70 -12.13
CA GLY A 69 -5.86 14.69 -10.92
C GLY A 69 -6.71 14.86 -9.65
N ASN A 70 -6.26 14.24 -8.56
CA ASN A 70 -6.85 14.42 -7.23
C ASN A 70 -5.81 15.04 -6.28
N ASP A 71 -6.27 15.82 -5.31
CA ASP A 71 -5.44 16.41 -4.26
C ASP A 71 -5.27 15.49 -3.05
N ARG A 72 -6.20 14.55 -2.84
CA ARG A 72 -6.23 13.62 -1.71
C ARG A 72 -6.21 12.16 -2.16
N VAL A 73 -5.73 11.27 -1.30
CA VAL A 73 -5.87 9.83 -1.52
C VAL A 73 -7.35 9.47 -1.56
N SER A 74 -7.76 8.80 -2.62
CA SER A 74 -9.08 8.18 -2.72
C SER A 74 -8.99 6.68 -2.45
N VAL A 75 -10.10 6.12 -1.95
CA VAL A 75 -10.27 4.68 -1.74
C VAL A 75 -11.51 4.25 -2.52
N TRP A 76 -11.31 3.38 -3.49
CA TRP A 76 -12.36 2.80 -4.31
C TRP A 76 -12.50 1.34 -3.99
N ALA A 77 -13.73 0.83 -3.96
CA ALA A 77 -14.02 -0.58 -3.75
C ALA A 77 -14.70 -1.15 -4.99
N PHE A 78 -14.06 -2.15 -5.59
CA PHE A 78 -14.65 -3.00 -6.61
C PHE A 78 -15.26 -4.23 -5.93
N ASP A 79 -16.57 -4.36 -6.00
CA ASP A 79 -17.28 -5.53 -5.51
C ASP A 79 -17.21 -6.64 -6.55
N THR A 80 -16.61 -7.78 -6.20
CA THR A 80 -16.32 -8.84 -7.18
C THR A 80 -17.54 -9.69 -7.53
N GLU A 81 -18.64 -9.57 -6.78
CA GLU A 81 -19.88 -10.31 -7.09
C GLU A 81 -20.76 -9.52 -8.04
N THR A 82 -20.88 -8.21 -7.78
CA THR A 82 -21.70 -7.30 -8.58
C THR A 82 -20.93 -6.68 -9.75
N GLU A 83 -19.60 -6.75 -9.72
CA GLU A 83 -18.70 -6.09 -10.68
C GLU A 83 -18.91 -4.57 -10.71
N CYS A 84 -19.25 -3.99 -9.56
CA CYS A 84 -19.55 -2.57 -9.40
C CYS A 84 -18.44 -1.85 -8.62
N TRP A 85 -18.09 -0.66 -9.10
CA TRP A 85 -17.27 0.28 -8.34
C TRP A 85 -18.10 1.14 -7.40
N SER A 86 -17.53 1.41 -6.24
CA SER A 86 -18.05 2.38 -5.28
C SER A 86 -16.91 3.20 -4.68
N VAL A 87 -17.14 4.48 -4.47
CA VAL A 87 -16.21 5.33 -3.71
C VAL A 87 -16.47 5.08 -2.22
N MET A 88 -15.42 4.83 -1.45
CA MET A 88 -15.51 4.83 0.00
C MET A 88 -15.38 6.28 0.48
N GLU A 89 -16.42 6.80 1.15
CA GLU A 89 -16.44 8.16 1.69
C GLU A 89 -15.47 8.32 2.86
N ALA A 90 -14.19 8.46 2.52
CA ALA A 90 -13.12 8.60 3.49
C ALA A 90 -13.20 9.94 4.22
N LYS A 91 -12.98 9.92 5.53
CA LYS A 91 -13.02 11.10 6.42
C LYS A 91 -11.74 11.18 7.27
N GLY A 92 -11.61 12.23 8.09
CA GLY A 92 -10.46 12.42 8.98
C GLY A 92 -9.25 13.05 8.29
N GLU A 93 -8.05 12.61 8.67
CA GLU A 93 -6.77 13.14 8.19
C GLU A 93 -6.38 12.55 6.84
N ILE A 94 -7.19 12.80 5.81
CA ILE A 94 -7.01 12.19 4.49
C ILE A 94 -5.64 12.60 3.91
N PRO A 95 -4.76 11.63 3.58
CA PRO A 95 -3.42 11.94 3.09
C PRO A 95 -3.45 12.64 1.73
N VAL A 96 -2.43 13.45 1.43
CA VAL A 96 -2.24 14.03 0.08
C VAL A 96 -2.13 12.95 -0.98
N ALA A 97 -2.70 13.20 -2.16
CA ALA A 97 -2.62 12.31 -3.31
C ALA A 97 -1.16 11.99 -3.67
N ARG A 98 -0.92 10.70 -3.95
CA ARG A 98 0.42 10.12 -4.07
C ARG A 98 0.38 8.87 -4.92
N SER A 99 1.53 8.55 -5.51
CA SER A 99 1.76 7.33 -6.30
C SER A 99 3.05 6.65 -5.87
N GLY A 100 3.15 5.35 -6.11
CA GLY A 100 4.32 4.55 -5.72
C GLY A 100 4.50 4.47 -4.20
N HIS A 101 3.44 4.70 -3.43
CA HIS A 101 3.34 4.33 -2.01
C HIS A 101 3.14 2.82 -1.90
N THR A 102 3.20 2.32 -0.67
CA THR A 102 2.75 0.95 -0.36
C THR A 102 1.54 1.02 0.55
N VAL A 103 0.66 0.02 0.41
CA VAL A 103 -0.44 -0.22 1.34
C VAL A 103 -0.38 -1.68 1.77
N VAL A 104 -0.35 -1.92 3.08
CA VAL A 104 -0.50 -3.26 3.66
C VAL A 104 -1.77 -3.31 4.49
N LYS A 105 -2.45 -4.46 4.50
CA LYS A 105 -3.63 -4.67 5.34
C LYS A 105 -3.21 -5.29 6.66
N ALA A 106 -3.72 -4.75 7.76
CA ALA A 106 -3.61 -5.31 9.10
C ALA A 106 -5.04 -5.49 9.65
N ASN A 107 -5.55 -6.71 9.72
CA ASN A 107 -6.93 -6.96 10.14
C ASN A 107 -7.98 -6.11 9.38
N SER A 108 -8.61 -5.16 10.07
CA SER A 108 -9.65 -4.24 9.55
C SER A 108 -9.11 -2.84 9.22
N VAL A 109 -7.80 -2.67 9.14
CA VAL A 109 -7.18 -1.39 8.78
C VAL A 109 -6.21 -1.54 7.60
N LEU A 110 -6.02 -0.45 6.87
CA LEU A 110 -4.98 -0.32 5.86
C LEU A 110 -3.89 0.60 6.36
N ILE A 111 -2.64 0.20 6.19
CA ILE A 111 -1.46 1.01 6.52
C ILE A 111 -0.82 1.50 5.24
N LEU A 112 -0.79 2.80 5.04
CA LEU A 112 -0.17 3.48 3.91
C LEU A 112 1.18 4.07 4.33
N PHE A 113 2.24 3.82 3.55
CA PHE A 113 3.55 4.42 3.78
C PHE A 113 4.15 5.05 2.51
N GLY A 114 4.72 6.24 2.69
CA GLY A 114 5.55 6.92 1.72
C GLY A 114 4.83 7.29 0.42
N GLY A 115 5.54 7.15 -0.71
CA GLY A 115 5.06 7.53 -2.04
C GLY A 115 5.58 8.89 -2.50
N GLU A 116 5.06 9.35 -3.62
CA GLU A 116 5.45 10.61 -4.27
C GLU A 116 4.22 11.39 -4.75
N THR A 117 4.18 12.68 -4.40
CA THR A 117 3.09 13.60 -4.79
C THR A 117 3.21 14.02 -6.25
N ALA A 118 2.16 14.66 -6.79
CA ALA A 118 2.18 15.26 -8.13
C ALA A 118 3.36 16.23 -8.33
N LYS A 119 3.75 16.97 -7.27
CA LYS A 119 4.89 17.91 -7.24
C LYS A 119 6.26 17.22 -7.10
N LYS A 120 6.36 15.91 -7.32
CA LYS A 120 7.58 15.09 -7.21
C LYS A 120 8.22 15.10 -5.80
N LYS A 121 7.45 15.46 -4.77
CA LYS A 121 7.89 15.39 -3.37
C LYS A 121 7.68 13.96 -2.87
N LYS A 122 8.77 13.30 -2.48
CA LYS A 122 8.72 11.99 -1.83
C LYS A 122 8.34 12.13 -0.36
N LEU A 123 7.67 11.12 0.18
CA LEU A 123 7.11 11.12 1.52
C LEU A 123 7.63 9.94 2.36
N ASN A 124 7.57 10.08 3.68
CA ASN A 124 7.83 9.04 4.69
C ASN A 124 6.86 9.14 5.86
N ASP A 125 5.68 9.70 5.62
CA ASP A 125 4.55 9.66 6.55
C ASP A 125 3.91 8.27 6.55
N LEU A 126 3.27 7.95 7.67
CA LEU A 126 2.57 6.70 7.90
C LEU A 126 1.11 7.04 8.24
N HIS A 127 0.19 6.39 7.55
CA HIS A 127 -1.25 6.62 7.71
C HIS A 127 -1.97 5.32 7.90
N MET A 128 -3.02 5.35 8.71
CA MET A 128 -3.94 4.25 8.93
C MET A 128 -5.32 4.63 8.39
N PHE A 129 -5.96 3.72 7.66
CA PHE A 129 -7.35 3.83 7.27
C PHE A 129 -8.16 2.73 7.94
N ASP A 130 -9.11 3.11 8.79
CA ASP A 130 -10.04 2.17 9.41
C ASP A 130 -11.16 1.83 8.40
N LEU A 131 -11.28 0.55 8.05
CA LEU A 131 -12.26 0.09 7.05
C LEU A 131 -13.70 0.06 7.58
N LYS A 132 -13.91 0.13 8.90
CA LYS A 132 -15.23 0.18 9.52
C LYS A 132 -15.74 1.62 9.62
N SER A 133 -14.90 2.53 10.10
CA SER A 133 -15.27 3.94 10.28
C SER A 133 -14.99 4.82 9.06
N LEU A 134 -14.31 4.27 8.05
CA LEU A 134 -13.86 4.99 6.85
C LEU A 134 -13.04 6.24 7.19
N THR A 135 -12.24 6.18 8.24
CA THR A 135 -11.49 7.33 8.76
C THR A 135 -9.99 7.12 8.61
N TRP A 136 -9.32 8.12 8.05
CA TRP A 136 -7.87 8.22 8.01
C TRP A 136 -7.32 8.87 9.28
N LEU A 137 -6.21 8.32 9.76
CA LEU A 137 -5.45 8.81 10.91
C LEU A 137 -3.96 8.83 10.57
N THR A 138 -3.27 9.91 10.92
CA THR A 138 -1.82 10.00 10.80
C THR A 138 -1.17 9.31 11.99
N LEU A 139 -0.32 8.33 11.73
CA LEU A 139 0.37 7.60 12.79
C LEU A 139 1.70 8.29 13.14
N GLN A 140 1.80 8.74 14.39
CA GLN A 140 3.05 9.27 14.94
C GLN A 140 3.95 8.11 15.39
N CYS A 141 5.19 8.11 14.88
CA CYS A 141 6.18 7.08 15.17
C CYS A 141 7.50 7.72 15.57
N THR A 142 8.21 7.09 16.49
CA THR A 142 9.55 7.51 16.95
C THR A 142 10.65 6.63 16.35
N GLY A 143 11.90 6.84 16.77
CA GLY A 143 13.03 6.01 16.33
C GLY A 143 13.61 6.39 14.97
N THR A 144 14.30 5.43 14.34
CA THR A 144 15.06 5.64 13.10
C THR A 144 14.19 5.38 11.88
N ARG A 145 13.40 6.38 11.49
CA ARG A 145 12.47 6.29 10.35
C ARG A 145 13.17 6.16 8.99
N PRO A 146 12.57 5.43 8.01
CA PRO A 146 13.03 5.50 6.64
C PRO A 146 13.01 6.94 6.07
N SER A 147 13.96 7.24 5.21
CA SER A 147 13.95 8.48 4.41
C SER A 147 12.74 8.54 3.47
N PRO A 148 12.28 9.75 3.07
CA PRO A 148 11.20 9.91 2.10
C PRO A 148 11.46 9.15 0.80
N ARG A 149 10.52 8.27 0.41
CA ARG A 149 10.74 7.30 -0.68
C ARG A 149 9.46 6.92 -1.43
N SER A 150 9.62 6.54 -2.69
CA SER A 150 8.58 5.95 -3.54
C SER A 150 9.09 4.66 -4.21
N ASN A 151 8.17 3.85 -4.74
CA ASN A 151 8.45 2.59 -5.43
C ASN A 151 9.26 1.59 -4.59
N HIS A 152 9.07 1.64 -3.27
CA HIS A 152 9.59 0.67 -2.31
C HIS A 152 8.62 -0.51 -2.18
N VAL A 153 9.05 -1.59 -1.51
CA VAL A 153 8.16 -2.69 -1.14
C VAL A 153 7.96 -2.71 0.36
N ALA A 154 6.77 -3.16 0.77
CA ALA A 154 6.40 -3.30 2.18
C ALA A 154 5.75 -4.66 2.42
N THR A 155 5.88 -5.16 3.64
CA THR A 155 5.13 -6.33 4.11
C THR A 155 4.84 -6.23 5.59
N LEU A 156 3.78 -6.88 6.04
CA LEU A 156 3.40 -6.98 7.44
C LEU A 156 3.63 -8.41 7.93
N TYR A 157 4.45 -8.56 8.97
CA TYR A 157 4.74 -9.86 9.58
C TYR A 157 4.02 -9.97 10.94
N ASP A 158 3.34 -11.10 11.14
CA ASP A 158 2.62 -11.45 12.38
C ASP A 158 1.66 -10.36 12.89
N ASP A 159 1.08 -9.56 11.97
CA ASP A 159 0.25 -8.39 12.28
C ASP A 159 0.87 -7.36 13.24
N LYS A 160 2.18 -7.44 13.49
CA LYS A 160 2.90 -6.66 14.50
C LYS A 160 3.98 -5.79 13.91
N THR A 161 4.69 -6.28 12.90
CA THR A 161 5.89 -5.59 12.39
C THR A 161 5.75 -5.29 10.91
N LEU A 162 5.72 -4.00 10.58
CA LEU A 162 5.79 -3.51 9.21
C LEU A 162 7.24 -3.44 8.76
N PHE A 163 7.58 -4.11 7.67
CA PHE A 163 8.89 -4.02 7.04
C PHE A 163 8.85 -3.20 5.76
N ILE A 164 9.87 -2.37 5.56
CA ILE A 164 10.06 -1.56 4.34
C ILE A 164 11.43 -1.85 3.76
N PHE A 165 11.49 -2.10 2.44
CA PHE A 165 12.76 -2.32 1.74
C PHE A 165 12.87 -1.50 0.46
N GLY A 166 14.05 -0.91 0.26
CA GLY A 166 14.47 -0.30 -0.99
C GLY A 166 13.64 0.92 -1.41
N GLY A 167 13.41 1.03 -2.71
CA GLY A 167 12.73 2.17 -3.34
C GLY A 167 13.70 3.26 -3.80
N ALA A 168 13.13 4.41 -4.14
CA ALA A 168 13.87 5.57 -4.62
C ALA A 168 13.70 6.76 -3.67
N SER A 169 14.81 7.41 -3.31
CA SER A 169 14.82 8.64 -2.52
C SER A 169 15.78 9.65 -3.13
N LYS A 170 15.32 10.89 -3.31
CA LYS A 170 16.04 11.92 -4.09
C LYS A 170 16.44 11.35 -5.47
N SER A 171 17.74 11.35 -5.79
CA SER A 171 18.31 10.80 -7.03
C SER A 171 18.88 9.38 -6.89
N ARG A 172 18.65 8.69 -5.76
CA ARG A 172 19.25 7.38 -5.45
C ARG A 172 18.19 6.28 -5.36
N THR A 173 18.55 5.09 -5.83
CA THR A 173 17.89 3.85 -5.45
C THR A 173 18.47 3.33 -4.14
N LEU A 174 17.64 2.68 -3.34
CA LEU A 174 17.96 2.25 -1.99
C LEU A 174 17.95 0.72 -1.90
N ASN A 175 18.70 0.19 -0.94
CA ASN A 175 18.68 -1.20 -0.49
C ASN A 175 18.67 -1.30 1.06
N ASP A 176 18.27 -0.21 1.72
CA ASP A 176 18.09 -0.20 3.16
C ASP A 176 16.80 -0.93 3.54
N MET A 177 16.79 -1.46 4.76
CA MET A 177 15.66 -2.17 5.34
C MET A 177 15.31 -1.55 6.68
N TYR A 178 14.01 -1.43 6.94
CA TYR A 178 13.47 -0.88 8.17
C TYR A 178 12.33 -1.75 8.67
N SER A 179 12.16 -1.78 9.99
CA SER A 179 10.96 -2.28 10.65
C SER A 179 10.30 -1.17 11.46
N LEU A 180 8.97 -1.23 11.54
CA LEU A 180 8.18 -0.55 12.54
C LEU A 180 7.46 -1.60 13.38
N ASP A 181 7.66 -1.53 14.68
CA ASP A 181 6.87 -2.28 15.66
C ASP A 181 5.58 -1.51 15.96
N PHE A 182 4.41 -2.13 15.76
CA PHE A 182 3.11 -1.50 16.02
C PHE A 182 2.71 -1.47 17.50
N GLU A 183 3.33 -2.28 18.37
CA GLU A 183 3.12 -2.21 19.81
C GLU A 183 3.83 -0.99 20.39
N THR A 184 5.09 -0.77 20.00
CA THR A 184 5.89 0.34 20.54
C THR A 184 5.85 1.60 19.67
N MET A 185 5.36 1.51 18.43
CA MET A 185 5.40 2.58 17.42
C MET A 185 6.82 3.15 17.17
N VAL A 186 7.84 2.28 17.24
CA VAL A 186 9.26 2.63 17.06
C VAL A 186 9.79 2.08 15.74
N TRP A 187 10.34 2.96 14.91
CA TRP A 187 11.10 2.57 13.73
C TRP A 187 12.53 2.14 14.09
N SER A 188 12.97 1.04 13.47
CA SER A 188 14.34 0.54 13.57
C SER A 188 14.93 0.32 12.18
N ARG A 189 16.19 0.70 12.00
CA ARG A 189 16.94 0.35 10.79
C ARG A 189 17.55 -1.04 10.95
N ILE A 190 17.19 -1.94 10.06
CA ILE A 190 17.67 -3.32 10.09
C ILE A 190 19.01 -3.40 9.37
N LYS A 191 20.03 -3.84 10.09
CA LYS A 191 21.32 -4.21 9.50
C LYS A 191 21.24 -5.67 9.07
N VAL A 192 20.89 -5.88 7.80
CA VAL A 192 20.88 -7.22 7.20
C VAL A 192 22.29 -7.79 7.24
N ARG A 193 22.44 -9.02 7.76
CA ARG A 193 23.72 -9.75 7.75
C ARG A 193 23.81 -10.58 6.46
N GLY A 194 25.00 -10.70 5.88
CA GLY A 194 25.22 -11.52 4.68
C GLY A 194 24.98 -10.77 3.36
N PHE A 195 24.35 -11.43 2.38
CA PHE A 195 24.18 -10.88 1.04
C PHE A 195 23.22 -9.69 1.03
N HIS A 196 23.73 -8.52 0.62
CA HIS A 196 22.89 -7.34 0.44
C HIS A 196 22.26 -7.36 -0.96
N LEU A 197 20.93 -7.27 -1.00
CA LEU A 197 20.24 -6.97 -2.24
C LEU A 197 20.77 -5.66 -2.82
N SER A 198 21.04 -5.68 -4.13
CA SER A 198 21.45 -4.47 -4.84
C SER A 198 20.35 -3.41 -4.73
N PRO A 199 20.70 -2.10 -4.68
CA PRO A 199 19.72 -1.02 -4.70
C PRO A 199 18.71 -1.16 -5.82
N ARG A 200 17.42 -1.07 -5.49
CA ARG A 200 16.34 -1.32 -6.43
C ARG A 200 15.05 -0.60 -6.05
N ALA A 201 14.29 -0.21 -7.07
CA ALA A 201 12.98 0.40 -6.95
C ALA A 201 12.02 -0.20 -7.98
N GLY A 202 10.71 -0.18 -7.69
CA GLY A 202 9.69 -0.83 -8.51
C GLY A 202 9.77 -2.36 -8.43
N CYS A 203 10.07 -2.88 -7.24
CA CYS A 203 10.10 -4.31 -6.99
C CYS A 203 8.70 -4.81 -6.62
N CYS A 204 8.52 -6.13 -6.66
CA CYS A 204 7.39 -6.81 -6.05
C CYS A 204 7.89 -7.58 -4.83
N GLY A 205 7.05 -7.70 -3.80
CA GLY A 205 7.37 -8.43 -2.58
C GLY A 205 6.22 -9.34 -2.16
N VAL A 206 6.51 -10.56 -1.74
CA VAL A 206 5.51 -11.51 -1.19
C VAL A 206 6.05 -12.18 0.07
N LEU A 207 5.27 -12.14 1.14
CA LEU A 207 5.57 -12.83 2.39
C LEU A 207 4.89 -14.20 2.38
N CYS A 208 5.67 -15.26 2.53
CA CYS A 208 5.19 -16.63 2.63
C CYS A 208 5.71 -17.23 3.94
N GLY A 209 4.81 -17.37 4.93
CA GLY A 209 5.19 -17.75 6.29
C GLY A 209 6.17 -16.72 6.85
N THR A 210 7.37 -17.18 7.18
CA THR A 210 8.43 -16.33 7.73
C THR A 210 9.39 -15.78 6.67
N LYS A 211 9.16 -16.05 5.39
CA LYS A 211 10.09 -15.66 4.32
C LYS A 211 9.50 -14.57 3.43
N TRP A 212 10.19 -13.44 3.33
CA TRP A 212 9.85 -12.36 2.42
C TRP A 212 10.67 -12.45 1.14
N TYR A 213 10.00 -12.72 0.02
CA TYR A 213 10.58 -12.82 -1.31
C TYR A 213 10.44 -11.48 -2.03
N ILE A 214 11.53 -10.97 -2.58
CA ILE A 214 11.57 -9.70 -3.32
C ILE A 214 12.09 -9.96 -4.73
N ALA A 215 11.27 -9.61 -5.72
CA ALA A 215 11.52 -9.88 -7.14
C ALA A 215 11.61 -8.59 -7.95
N GLY A 216 12.48 -8.61 -8.98
CA GLY A 216 12.58 -7.54 -9.96
C GLY A 216 13.10 -6.20 -9.42
N GLY A 217 12.59 -5.11 -10.00
CA GLY A 217 13.03 -3.74 -9.75
C GLY A 217 14.30 -3.34 -10.49
N GLY A 218 14.47 -2.03 -10.66
CA GLY A 218 15.57 -1.42 -11.40
C GLY A 218 16.42 -0.47 -10.55
N SER A 219 17.65 -0.24 -11.00
CA SER A 219 18.56 0.77 -10.45
C SER A 219 19.00 1.74 -11.55
N ARG A 220 19.15 3.03 -11.21
CA ARG A 220 19.64 4.04 -12.16
C ARG A 220 21.15 3.94 -12.43
N LYS A 221 21.91 3.20 -11.62
CA LYS A 221 23.34 2.96 -11.89
C LYS A 221 23.49 1.92 -13.01
N LYS A 222 24.02 2.35 -14.16
CA LYS A 222 24.55 1.45 -15.21
C LYS A 222 25.78 0.72 -14.67
N SER A 223 25.60 -0.43 -14.03
CA SER A 223 26.60 -1.51 -13.98
C SER A 223 26.10 -2.65 -13.09
N MET A 224 25.56 -3.68 -13.73
CA MET A 224 25.88 -5.10 -13.48
C MET A 224 25.06 -5.93 -14.47
N PRO A 225 25.57 -7.07 -14.98
CA PRO A 225 24.85 -7.90 -15.94
C PRO A 225 23.51 -8.35 -15.38
N ARG A 226 22.48 -8.33 -16.23
CA ARG A 226 21.14 -8.86 -15.97
C ARG A 226 21.22 -10.37 -15.71
N THR A 227 21.36 -10.74 -14.44
CA THR A 227 20.95 -12.06 -13.94
C THR A 227 19.71 -11.81 -13.08
N GLY A 228 18.66 -12.62 -13.27
CA GLY A 228 17.42 -12.54 -12.51
C GLY A 228 17.65 -12.82 -11.02
N LYS A 229 18.16 -11.81 -10.30
CA LYS A 229 18.44 -11.90 -8.86
C LYS A 229 17.17 -11.63 -8.08
N HIS A 230 16.58 -12.70 -7.56
CA HIS A 230 15.51 -12.69 -6.57
C HIS A 230 16.14 -12.68 -5.17
N GLY A 231 15.58 -11.89 -4.26
CA GLY A 231 15.99 -11.85 -2.87
C GLY A 231 15.06 -12.64 -1.98
N ILE A 232 15.60 -13.35 -1.00
CA ILE A 232 14.83 -14.02 0.07
C ILE A 232 15.34 -13.48 1.39
N ILE A 233 14.43 -13.03 2.24
CA ILE A 233 14.72 -12.59 3.62
C ILE A 233 13.94 -13.52 4.56
N ASN A 234 14.61 -14.10 5.54
CA ASN A 234 13.98 -14.96 6.56
C ASN A 234 13.77 -14.14 7.85
N PHE A 235 12.55 -14.17 8.38
CA PHE A 235 12.22 -13.75 9.73
C PHE A 235 12.34 -14.98 10.65
N ASP A 236 13.06 -14.88 11.77
CA ASP A 236 13.24 -16.01 12.70
C ASP A 236 12.15 -15.93 13.79
N GLU A 237 11.58 -17.08 14.19
CA GLU A 237 10.44 -17.16 15.14
C GLU A 237 10.82 -16.89 16.61
N LYS A 238 12.08 -16.61 16.90
CA LYS A 238 12.55 -16.56 18.29
C LYS A 238 12.20 -15.25 18.98
N LYS A 239 11.16 -15.36 19.82
CA LYS A 239 10.72 -14.52 20.96
C LYS A 239 9.62 -13.51 20.64
N HIS A 240 8.35 -13.91 20.64
CA HIS A 240 7.29 -13.05 21.20
C HIS A 240 6.19 -13.94 21.80
N HIS A 241 6.16 -14.02 23.13
CA HIS A 241 5.12 -14.70 23.89
C HIS A 241 3.74 -14.14 23.51
N THR A 242 2.79 -15.06 23.37
CA THR A 242 1.36 -14.80 23.18
C THR A 242 0.82 -13.91 24.29
N ARG A 243 0.41 -12.68 23.94
CA ARG A 243 -0.56 -11.91 24.72
C ARG A 243 -1.73 -11.58 23.81
N ILE A 244 -2.91 -11.95 24.30
CA ILE A 244 -4.20 -11.74 23.66
C ILE A 244 -4.37 -10.23 23.45
N TRP A 245 -4.61 -9.88 22.19
CA TRP A 245 -4.83 -8.53 21.71
C TRP A 245 -6.03 -7.90 22.45
N ARG A 246 -5.81 -6.80 23.16
CA ARG A 246 -6.85 -5.81 23.46
C ARG A 246 -6.49 -4.53 22.70
N PRO A 247 -7.37 -4.00 21.84
CA PRO A 247 -7.06 -2.78 21.11
C PRO A 247 -6.90 -1.62 22.11
N ILE A 248 -5.68 -1.10 22.25
CA ILE A 248 -5.38 0.15 22.99
C ILE A 248 -6.00 1.37 22.25
N PHE A 249 -6.49 1.18 21.02
CA PHE A 249 -6.99 2.24 20.16
C PHE A 249 -8.41 2.75 20.49
N MET A 250 -9.09 2.21 21.51
CA MET A 250 -10.42 2.71 21.93
C MET A 250 -10.37 3.90 22.91
N ASP A 251 -9.21 4.26 23.47
CA ASP A 251 -9.13 5.30 24.52
C ASP A 251 -8.61 6.67 24.06
N ILE A 252 -8.43 6.92 22.76
CA ILE A 252 -7.93 8.22 22.26
C ILE A 252 -9.07 9.26 22.05
N GLN A 253 -10.32 8.94 22.39
CA GLN A 253 -11.40 9.94 22.39
C GLN A 253 -12.32 9.80 23.60
N ARG A 254 -11.95 10.46 24.71
CA ARG A 254 -12.94 11.14 25.55
C ARG A 254 -12.58 12.63 25.60
N PRO A 255 -13.43 13.53 25.08
CA PRO A 255 -13.33 14.92 25.46
C PRO A 255 -13.57 15.02 26.96
N SER A 256 -12.74 15.78 27.66
CA SER A 256 -13.02 16.25 29.01
C SER A 256 -14.33 17.03 28.98
N SER A 257 -15.43 16.39 29.36
CA SER A 257 -16.68 17.07 29.65
C SER A 257 -16.51 17.81 30.97
N THR A 258 -16.62 19.13 30.90
CA THR A 258 -16.82 20.05 32.01
C THR A 258 -17.88 19.53 32.97
N ILE A 259 -17.61 19.60 34.28
CA ILE A 259 -18.63 19.55 35.33
C ILE A 259 -18.26 20.62 36.37
N PHE A 260 -19.18 21.60 36.47
CA PHE A 260 -19.45 22.66 37.46
C PHE A 260 -18.30 23.49 38.05
#